data_AF-R5Y894-F1
#
_entry.id   AF-R5Y894-F1
#
_cell.length_a   1.000
_cell.length_b   1.000
_cell.length_c   1.000
_cell.angle_alpha   90.00
_cell.angle_beta   90.00
_cell.angle_gamma   90.00
#
_symmetry.space_group_name_H-M   'P 1'
#
loop_
_entity.id
_entity.type
_entity.pdbx_description
1 polymer ?
#
loop_
_entity_poly.entity_id
_entity_poly.type
_entity_poly.pdbx_seq_one_letter_code
_entity_poly.pdbx_strand_id
1 'polypeptide(L)'
;MKKESIFKFILLCFVICFLVILFAGKTGYYEKKLRDNSILTEEQIKKFEEDLKKGKNVDISNYVINENKDYTTKLTSDVYSVSLKLEKTIDKIVKFIFNEVGKNIND
;
A
#
# COMPACT_ATOMS: atom_id res chain seq x y z
N MET A 1 -14.39 -19.80 -23.65
CA MET A 1 -12.98 -19.77 -24.10
C MET A 1 -12.28 -21.01 -23.56
N LYS A 2 -11.49 -21.75 -24.36
CA LYS A 2 -10.75 -22.92 -23.88
C LYS A 2 -9.83 -22.53 -22.71
N LYS A 3 -9.74 -23.37 -21.68
CA LYS A 3 -8.98 -23.15 -20.41
C LYS A 3 -7.53 -22.69 -20.65
N GLU A 4 -6.87 -23.26 -21.66
CA GLU A 4 -5.55 -22.87 -22.19
C GLU A 4 -5.43 -21.38 -22.56
N SER A 5 -6.49 -20.81 -23.14
CA SER A 5 -6.51 -19.42 -23.61
C SER A 5 -6.67 -18.42 -22.46
N ILE A 6 -7.33 -18.81 -21.36
CA ILE A 6 -7.53 -17.95 -20.18
C ILE A 6 -6.22 -17.87 -19.39
N PHE A 7 -5.51 -19.00 -19.23
CA PHE A 7 -4.21 -19.02 -18.57
C PHE A 7 -3.17 -18.14 -19.30
N LYS A 8 -3.09 -18.25 -20.63
CA LYS A 8 -2.20 -17.40 -21.45
C LYS A 8 -2.55 -15.91 -21.33
N PHE A 9 -3.84 -15.58 -21.23
CA PHE A 9 -4.29 -14.21 -21.03
C PHE A 9 -3.90 -13.64 -19.65
N ILE A 10 -4.06 -14.43 -18.59
CA ILE A 10 -3.64 -14.04 -17.23
C ILE A 10 -2.12 -13.84 -17.18
N LEU A 11 -1.34 -14.77 -17.76
CA LEU A 11 0.12 -14.67 -17.84
C LEU A 11 0.54 -13.40 -18.60
N LEU A 12 -0.12 -13.10 -19.72
CA LEU A 12 0.13 -11.88 -20.50
C LEU A 12 -0.18 -10.61 -19.69
N CYS A 13 -1.27 -10.60 -18.92
CA CYS A 13 -1.59 -9.48 -18.03
C CYS A 13 -0.50 -9.24 -17.00
N PHE A 14 0.06 -10.31 -16.39
CA PHE A 14 1.17 -10.18 -15.45
C PHE A 14 2.43 -9.60 -16.12
N VAL A 15 2.78 -10.05 -17.33
CA VAL A 15 3.93 -9.50 -18.09
C VAL A 15 3.72 -8.02 -18.38
N ILE A 16 2.51 -7.61 -18.78
CA ILE A 16 2.20 -6.20 -19.04
C ILE A 16 2.31 -5.37 -17.75
N CYS A 17 1.74 -5.85 -16.63
CA CYS A 17 1.85 -5.16 -15.34
C CYS A 17 3.32 -5.00 -14.92
N PHE A 18 4.12 -6.06 -15.08
CA PHE A 18 5.56 -6.01 -14.79
C PHE A 18 6.27 -4.96 -15.63
N LEU A 19 6.03 -4.90 -16.94
CA LEU A 19 6.61 -3.90 -17.83
C LEU A 19 6.21 -2.47 -17.42
N VAL A 20 4.93 -2.23 -17.13
CA VAL A 20 4.44 -0.92 -16.68
C VAL A 20 5.18 -0.45 -15.42
N ILE A 21 5.34 -1.33 -14.43
CA ILE A 21 6.06 -1.02 -13.19
C ILE A 21 7.55 -0.77 -13.46
N LEU A 22 8.17 -1.58 -14.33
CA LEU A 22 9.59 -1.43 -14.71
C LEU A 22 9.85 -0.07 -15.37
N PHE A 23 8.98 0.34 -16.29
CA PHE A 23 9.06 1.65 -16.93
C PHE A 23 8.77 2.78 -15.94
N ALA A 24 7.77 2.66 -15.08
CA ALA A 24 7.47 3.66 -14.04
C ALA A 24 8.64 3.87 -13.06
N GLY A 25 9.39 2.80 -12.75
CA GLY A 25 10.63 2.88 -11.97
C GLY A 25 11.75 3.59 -12.73
N LYS A 26 11.98 3.20 -14.00
CA LYS A 26 13.06 3.79 -14.84
C LYS A 26 12.83 5.24 -15.23
N THR A 27 11.58 5.69 -15.37
CA THR A 27 11.27 7.08 -15.75
C THR A 27 11.47 8.07 -14.61
N GLY A 28 11.91 7.60 -13.42
CA GLY A 28 12.15 8.46 -12.27
C GLY A 28 10.86 9.04 -11.68
N TYR A 29 9.67 8.55 -12.08
CA TYR A 29 8.39 9.01 -11.52
C TYR A 29 8.35 8.79 -10.00
N TYR A 30 8.84 7.63 -9.56
CA TYR A 30 8.95 7.30 -8.14
C TYR A 30 9.95 8.21 -7.41
N GLU A 31 11.13 8.43 -8.00
CA GLU A 31 12.17 9.30 -7.44
C GLU A 31 11.74 10.76 -7.36
N LYS A 32 10.99 11.24 -8.37
CA LYS A 32 10.42 12.58 -8.38
C LYS A 32 9.40 12.76 -7.26
N LYS A 33 8.49 11.79 -7.08
CA LYS A 33 7.50 11.84 -6.00
C LYS A 33 8.15 11.82 -4.61
N LEU A 34 9.20 11.01 -4.43
CA LEU A 34 9.99 11.00 -3.20
C LEU A 34 10.68 12.34 -2.95
N ARG A 35 11.26 12.94 -4.00
CA ARG A 35 11.93 14.24 -3.92
C ARG A 35 10.96 15.35 -3.56
N ASP A 36 9.79 15.39 -4.20
CA ASP A 36 8.76 16.40 -3.94
C ASP A 36 8.32 16.34 -2.46
N ASN A 37 8.12 15.13 -1.92
CA ASN A 37 7.79 14.93 -0.50
C ASN A 37 8.93 15.37 0.45
N SER A 38 10.18 15.12 0.08
CA SER A 38 11.35 15.57 0.84
C SER A 38 11.44 17.10 0.86
N ILE A 39 11.24 17.75 -0.28
CA ILE A 39 11.26 19.20 -0.42
C ILE A 39 10.15 19.83 0.45
N LEU A 40 8.94 19.30 0.39
CA LEU A 40 7.82 19.74 1.23
C LEU A 40 8.17 19.65 2.72
N THR A 41 8.84 18.57 3.14
CA THR A 41 9.27 18.37 4.52
C THR A 41 10.34 19.40 4.93
N GLU A 42 11.35 19.61 4.09
CA GLU A 42 12.42 20.59 4.32
C GLU A 42 11.88 22.03 4.41
N GLU A 43 10.94 22.40 3.54
CA GLU A 43 10.28 23.70 3.57
C GLU A 43 9.49 23.92 4.87
N GLN A 44 8.79 22.89 5.36
CA GLN A 44 8.07 22.97 6.63
C GLN A 44 8.98 23.12 7.83
N ILE A 45 10.11 22.39 7.85
CA ILE A 45 11.14 22.52 8.90
C ILE A 45 11.73 23.93 8.88
N LYS A 46 12.09 24.45 7.71
CA LYS A 46 12.67 25.79 7.58
C LYS A 46 11.70 26.88 8.06
N LYS A 47 10.42 26.75 7.71
CA LYS A 47 9.38 27.68 8.16
C LYS A 47 9.20 27.66 9.67
N PHE A 48 9.25 26.47 10.28
CA PHE A 48 9.21 26.29 11.73
C PHE A 48 10.41 26.99 12.42
N GLU A 49 11.63 26.79 11.92
CA GLU A 49 12.83 27.44 12.47
C GLU A 49 12.78 28.97 12.36
N GLU A 50 12.27 29.50 11.24
CA GLU A 50 12.11 30.95 11.07
C GLU A 50 11.08 31.56 12.01
N ASP A 51 9.94 30.91 12.21
CA ASP A 51 8.89 31.39 13.11
C ASP A 51 9.37 31.34 14.58
N LEU A 52 10.18 30.35 14.97
CA LEU A 52 10.89 30.31 16.25
C LEU A 52 11.84 31.51 16.42
N LYS A 53 12.68 31.79 15.41
CA LYS A 53 13.62 32.94 15.45
C LYS A 53 12.91 34.28 15.56
N LYS A 54 11.71 34.39 14.98
CA LYS A 54 10.86 35.60 15.02
C LYS A 54 10.06 35.72 16.34
N GLY A 55 10.19 34.77 17.26
CA GLY A 55 9.51 34.80 18.56
C GLY A 55 7.98 34.62 18.46
N LYS A 56 7.48 34.03 17.36
CA LYS A 56 6.05 33.71 17.24
C LYS A 56 5.68 32.61 18.23
N ASN A 57 4.40 32.58 18.62
CA ASN A 57 3.83 31.41 19.29
C ASN A 57 3.65 30.29 18.24
N VAL A 58 4.39 29.20 18.40
CA VAL A 58 4.53 28.11 17.43
C VAL A 58 3.80 26.87 17.96
N ASP A 59 2.85 26.35 17.18
CA ASP A 59 2.20 25.05 17.43
C ASP A 59 2.65 24.06 16.35
N ILE A 60 3.10 22.87 16.76
CA ILE A 60 3.58 21.80 15.89
C ILE A 60 2.51 21.40 14.86
N SER A 61 1.22 21.50 15.20
CA SER A 61 0.12 21.14 14.31
C SER A 61 0.08 21.97 13.02
N ASN A 62 0.67 23.17 13.02
CA ASN A 62 0.70 24.07 11.87
C ASN A 62 1.77 23.71 10.83
N TYR A 63 2.69 22.81 11.18
CA TYR A 63 3.81 22.39 10.34
C TYR A 63 3.77 20.89 10.01
N VAL A 64 2.87 20.13 10.65
CA VAL A 64 2.58 18.74 10.31
C VAL A 64 1.42 18.72 9.32
N ILE A 65 1.65 18.17 8.12
CA ILE A 65 0.56 17.90 7.18
C ILE A 65 -0.29 16.76 7.75
N ASN A 66 -1.42 17.09 8.38
CA ASN A 66 -2.38 16.09 8.84
C ASN A 66 -3.16 15.54 7.65
N GLU A 67 -2.59 14.52 7.00
CA GLU A 67 -3.20 13.82 5.88
C GLU A 67 -4.19 12.72 6.34
N ASN A 68 -5.17 13.06 7.18
CA ASN A 68 -6.33 12.17 7.36
C ASN A 68 -7.21 12.21 6.09
N LYS A 69 -6.64 11.73 4.98
CA LYS A 69 -7.34 11.57 3.71
C LYS A 69 -7.98 10.19 3.69
N ASP A 70 -9.29 10.19 3.56
CA ASP A 70 -10.01 8.96 3.24
C ASP A 70 -9.76 8.62 1.76
N TYR A 71 -8.99 7.56 1.52
CA TYR A 71 -8.72 7.00 0.19
C TYR A 71 -9.73 5.93 -0.22
N THR A 72 -10.81 5.75 0.56
CA THR A 72 -11.85 4.77 0.25
C THR A 72 -12.55 5.14 -1.05
N THR A 73 -12.37 4.29 -2.04
CA THR A 73 -13.09 4.35 -3.32
C THR A 73 -13.84 3.05 -3.54
N LYS A 74 -14.81 3.04 -4.46
CA LYS A 74 -15.57 1.83 -4.81
C LYS A 74 -14.64 0.66 -5.21
N LEU A 75 -13.57 0.95 -5.95
CA LEU A 75 -12.53 -0.03 -6.28
C LEU A 75 -11.87 -0.60 -5.01
N THR A 76 -11.51 0.28 -4.07
CA THR A 76 -10.85 -0.11 -2.82
C THR A 76 -11.75 -0.97 -1.95
N SER A 77 -13.05 -0.63 -1.84
CA SER A 77 -14.02 -1.45 -1.11
C SER A 77 -14.21 -2.82 -1.76
N ASP A 78 -14.24 -2.89 -3.09
CA ASP A 78 -14.39 -4.15 -3.82
C ASP A 78 -13.17 -5.06 -3.58
N VAL A 79 -11.95 -4.52 -3.70
CA VAL A 79 -10.70 -5.25 -3.41
C VAL A 79 -10.63 -5.66 -1.95
N TYR A 80 -11.05 -4.80 -1.02
CA TYR A 80 -11.10 -5.12 0.40
C TYR A 80 -12.05 -6.30 0.68
N SER A 81 -13.21 -6.34 0.03
CA SER A 81 -14.15 -7.46 0.17
C SER A 81 -13.57 -8.80 -0.32
N VAL A 82 -12.78 -8.78 -1.40
CA VAL A 82 -12.05 -9.96 -1.90
C VAL A 82 -10.97 -10.37 -0.92
N SER A 83 -10.25 -9.40 -0.36
CA SER A 83 -9.20 -9.64 0.64
C SER A 83 -9.76 -10.31 1.90
N LEU A 84 -10.90 -9.84 2.41
CA LEU A 84 -11.60 -10.47 3.55
C LEU A 84 -12.05 -11.92 3.24
N LYS A 85 -12.43 -12.22 1.98
CA LYS A 85 -12.77 -13.59 1.57
C LYS A 85 -11.53 -14.48 1.53
N LEU A 86 -10.39 -13.96 1.06
CA LEU A 86 -9.12 -14.67 1.07
C LEU A 86 -8.64 -14.93 2.50
N GLU A 87 -8.71 -13.93 3.38
CA GLU A 87 -8.37 -14.04 4.80
C GLU A 87 -9.15 -15.18 5.46
N LYS A 88 -10.49 -15.19 5.32
CA LYS A 88 -11.34 -16.27 5.85
C LYS A 88 -10.99 -17.65 5.28
N THR A 89 -10.50 -17.70 4.04
CA THR A 89 -10.09 -18.95 3.40
C THR A 89 -8.78 -19.46 4.00
N ILE A 90 -7.80 -18.57 4.18
CA ILE A 90 -6.54 -18.87 4.84
C ILE A 90 -6.78 -19.31 6.28
N ASP A 91 -7.62 -18.61 7.03
CA ASP A 91 -7.97 -18.97 8.41
C ASP A 91 -8.53 -20.39 8.53
N LYS A 92 -9.37 -20.81 7.57
CA LYS A 92 -9.89 -22.18 7.53
C LYS A 92 -8.79 -23.19 7.25
N ILE A 93 -7.89 -22.91 6.31
CA ILE A 93 -6.77 -23.80 5.97
C ILE A 93 -5.86 -23.95 7.20
N VAL A 94 -5.51 -22.84 7.84
CA VAL A 94 -4.69 -22.82 9.05
C VAL A 94 -5.35 -23.63 10.16
N LYS A 95 -6.63 -23.38 10.45
CA LYS A 95 -7.39 -24.14 11.45
C LYS A 95 -7.46 -25.63 11.12
N PHE A 96 -7.61 -25.99 9.85
CA PHE A 96 -7.63 -27.38 9.42
C PHE A 96 -6.29 -28.07 9.70
N ILE A 97 -5.17 -27.44 9.31
CA ILE A 97 -3.83 -27.96 9.57
C ILE A 97 -3.60 -28.13 11.08
N PHE A 98 -3.91 -27.11 11.88
CA PHE A 98 -3.72 -27.18 13.34
C PHE A 98 -4.61 -28.25 14.00
N ASN A 99 -5.84 -28.41 13.52
CA ASN A 99 -6.75 -29.43 14.06
C ASN A 99 -6.27 -30.85 13.70
N GLU A 100 -5.79 -31.08 12.48
CA GLU A 100 -5.23 -32.37 12.07
C GLU A 100 -3.93 -32.69 12.82
N VAL A 101 -3.05 -31.71 13.01
CA VAL A 101 -1.84 -31.88 13.85
C VAL A 101 -2.22 -32.16 15.30
N GLY A 102 -3.20 -31.44 15.86
CA GLY A 102 -3.65 -31.63 17.23
C GLY A 102 -4.31 -32.99 17.50
N LYS A 103 -5.04 -33.54 16.52
CA LYS A 103 -5.58 -34.91 16.60
C LYS A 103 -4.45 -35.95 16.66
N ASN A 104 -3.44 -35.84 15.79
CA ASN A 104 -2.33 -36.79 15.71
C ASN A 104 -1.33 -36.73 16.89
N ILE A 105 -1.41 -35.70 17.75
CA ILE A 105 -0.59 -35.57 18.97
C ILE A 105 -1.36 -36.07 20.21
N ASN A 106 -2.70 -36.09 20.16
CA ASN A 106 -3.56 -36.53 21.25
C ASN A 106 -4.07 -37.98 21.11
N ASP A 107 -3.67 -38.70 20.05
CA ASP A 107 -3.74 -40.16 19.91
C ASP A 107 -2.38 -40.78 20.31
#